data_AF-A0AA35XWJ3-F1
#
_entry.id   AF-A0AA35XWJ3-F1
#
_cell.length_a   1.000
_cell.length_b   1.000
_cell.length_c   1.000
_cell.angle_alpha   90.00
_cell.angle_beta   90.00
_cell.angle_gamma   90.00
#
_symmetry.space_group_name_H-M   'P 1'
#
loop_
_entity.id
_entity.type
_entity.pdbx_description
1 polymer ?
#
loop_
_entity_poly.entity_id
_entity_poly.type
_entity_poly.pdbx_seq_one_letter_code
_entity_poly.pdbx_strand_id
1 'polypeptide(L)'
;MAVAYALFNLQDRGQMFVGPQTAVYQGMIVGEHSRGNDLEINVLKGKQLTNVRASGSDDAVKLVPPLRMSLEEMMAYINEDELLEVTPTNLRLRKQYLCPHERKKAARA
;
A
#
# COMPACT_ATOMS: atom_id res chain seq x y z
N MET A 1 -11.09 2.77 2.13
CA MET A 1 -10.39 3.44 1.01
C MET A 1 -9.13 4.10 1.54
N ALA A 2 -8.05 4.13 0.76
CA ALA A 2 -6.77 4.68 1.18
C ALA A 2 -6.88 6.18 1.51
N VAL A 3 -6.32 6.57 2.66
CA VAL A 3 -6.37 7.94 3.17
C VAL A 3 -5.10 8.69 2.80
N ALA A 4 -5.22 9.89 2.23
CA ALA A 4 -4.09 10.72 1.80
C ALA A 4 -3.04 10.91 2.91
N TYR A 5 -3.49 11.15 4.15
CA TYR A 5 -2.61 11.26 5.32
C TYR A 5 -1.77 10.00 5.58
N ALA A 6 -2.36 8.81 5.42
CA ALA A 6 -1.62 7.57 5.59
C ALA A 6 -0.59 7.39 4.46
N LEU A 7 -0.99 7.63 3.22
CA LEU A 7 -0.10 7.54 2.05
C LEU A 7 1.09 8.51 2.16
N PHE A 8 0.85 9.73 2.65
CA PHE A 8 1.91 10.72 2.87
C PHE A 8 2.97 10.26 3.86
N ASN A 9 2.57 9.58 4.94
CA ASN A 9 3.54 9.06 5.91
C ASN A 9 4.25 7.78 5.41
N LEU A 10 3.68 7.11 4.41
CA LEU A 10 4.18 5.83 3.89
C LEU A 10 5.05 5.99 2.65
N GLN A 11 4.89 7.08 1.89
CA GLN A 11 5.72 7.36 0.71
C GLN A 11 7.22 7.54 1.05
N ASP A 12 7.55 7.92 2.28
CA ASP A 12 8.96 7.97 2.75
C ASP A 12 9.58 6.58 2.89
N ARG A 13 8.75 5.53 2.97
CA ARG A 13 9.21 4.14 3.11
C ARG A 13 9.36 3.45 1.76
N GLY A 14 8.86 4.02 0.69
CA GLY A 14 9.00 3.49 -0.66
C GLY A 14 7.93 3.99 -1.62
N GLN A 15 7.89 3.41 -2.82
CA GLN A 15 7.04 3.88 -3.90
C GLN A 15 5.62 3.31 -3.78
N MET A 16 4.61 4.18 -3.85
CA MET A 16 3.21 3.76 -3.76
C MET A 16 2.65 3.37 -5.13
N PHE A 17 1.82 2.33 -5.17
CA PHE A 17 1.07 1.91 -6.37
C PHE A 17 -0.37 2.43 -6.37
N VAL A 18 -0.87 2.78 -5.19
CA VAL A 18 -2.25 3.26 -4.99
C VAL A 18 -2.27 4.75 -4.65
N GLY A 19 -3.32 5.42 -5.13
CA GLY A 19 -3.57 6.82 -4.83
C GLY A 19 -4.52 7.01 -3.64
N PRO A 20 -4.78 8.26 -3.24
CA PRO A 20 -5.84 8.55 -2.29
C PRO A 20 -7.19 8.09 -2.84
N GLN A 21 -8.10 7.68 -1.95
CA GLN A 21 -9.44 7.19 -2.27
C GLN A 21 -9.49 5.83 -3.01
N THR A 22 -8.34 5.20 -3.30
CA THR A 22 -8.33 3.85 -3.85
C THR A 22 -8.94 2.85 -2.86
N ALA A 23 -9.85 2.00 -3.34
CA ALA A 23 -10.40 0.89 -2.55
C ALA A 23 -9.31 -0.16 -2.33
N VAL A 24 -9.09 -0.53 -1.07
CA VAL A 24 -8.03 -1.44 -0.63
C VAL A 24 -8.65 -2.50 0.27
N TYR A 25 -8.07 -3.69 0.26
CA TYR A 25 -8.47 -4.81 1.10
C TYR A 25 -7.25 -5.45 1.75
N GLN A 26 -7.47 -6.29 2.76
CA GLN A 26 -6.40 -6.93 3.51
C GLN A 26 -5.56 -7.85 2.61
N GLY A 27 -4.23 -7.70 2.66
CA GLY A 27 -3.30 -8.49 1.84
C GLY A 27 -3.12 -7.99 0.40
N MET A 28 -3.80 -6.90 0.02
CA MET A 28 -3.48 -6.14 -1.19
C MET A 28 -2.12 -5.44 -1.03
N ILE A 29 -1.29 -5.52 -2.07
CA ILE A 29 -0.01 -4.81 -2.15
C ILE A 29 -0.30 -3.39 -2.63
N VAL A 30 0.17 -2.41 -1.86
CA VAL A 30 -0.15 -0.98 -2.05
C VAL A 30 1.06 -0.14 -2.46
N GLY A 31 2.25 -0.74 -2.49
CA GLY A 31 3.51 -0.10 -2.84
C GLY A 31 4.69 -1.04 -2.65
N GLU A 32 5.84 -0.60 -3.10
CA GLU A 32 7.13 -1.23 -2.94
C GLU A 32 7.86 -0.64 -1.74
N HIS A 33 8.44 -1.48 -0.89
CA HIS A 33 9.24 -1.03 0.23
C HIS A 33 10.69 -0.80 -0.24
N SER A 34 11.28 0.31 0.19
CA SER A 34 12.68 0.66 -0.13
C SER A 34 13.74 -0.33 0.42
N ARG A 35 13.32 -1.26 1.28
CA ARG A 35 14.15 -2.34 1.82
C ARG A 35 13.61 -3.67 1.35
N GLY A 36 14.49 -4.67 1.18
CA GLY A 36 14.14 -6.01 0.67
C GLY A 36 13.29 -6.89 1.61
N ASN A 37 12.59 -6.32 2.58
CA ASN A 37 11.69 -7.05 3.47
C ASN A 37 10.27 -6.52 3.34
N ASP A 38 9.28 -7.41 3.46
CA ASP A 38 7.88 -7.02 3.46
C ASP A 38 7.51 -6.20 4.70
N LEU A 39 6.65 -5.20 4.50
CA LEU A 39 6.14 -4.35 5.57
C LEU A 39 4.61 -4.33 5.57
N GLU A 40 4.03 -4.71 6.71
CA GLU A 40 2.59 -4.64 6.93
C GLU A 40 2.19 -3.23 7.38
N ILE A 41 1.38 -2.56 6.57
CA ILE A 41 1.01 -1.15 6.78
C ILE A 41 -0.51 -0.96 6.80
N ASN A 42 -0.95 0.09 7.48
CA ASN A 42 -2.35 0.49 7.51
C ASN A 42 -2.55 1.81 6.76
N VAL A 43 -3.09 1.71 5.54
CA VAL A 43 -3.40 2.85 4.66
C VAL A 43 -4.76 3.50 4.95
N LEU A 44 -5.53 2.98 5.92
CA LEU A 44 -6.80 3.53 6.37
C LEU A 44 -6.65 4.47 7.58
N LYS A 45 -5.42 4.60 8.10
CA LYS A 45 -5.16 5.39 9.31
C LYS A 45 -5.38 6.88 9.03
N GLY A 46 -6.44 7.43 9.62
CA GLY A 46 -6.70 8.86 9.62
C GLY A 46 -5.73 9.65 10.51
N LYS A 47 -5.70 10.96 10.32
CA LYS A 47 -5.03 11.90 11.22
C LYS A 47 -5.74 11.84 12.58
N GLN A 48 -5.01 11.56 13.67
CA GLN A 48 -5.60 11.68 15.00
C GLN A 48 -5.73 13.17 15.33
N LEU A 49 -6.98 13.61 15.54
CA LEU A 49 -7.32 14.99 15.94
C LEU A 49 -7.18 15.18 17.45
N THR A 50 -6.10 14.69 18.05
CA THR A 50 -5.82 14.90 19.47
C THR A 50 -5.05 16.20 19.65
N ASN A 51 -5.76 17.32 19.72
CA ASN A 51 -5.35 18.59 20.35
C ASN A 51 -3.88 19.03 20.20
N VAL A 52 -3.29 18.94 19.01
CA VAL A 52 -2.04 19.66 18.73
C VAL A 52 -2.40 21.07 18.27
N ARG A 53 -2.41 21.99 19.24
CA ARG A 53 -2.27 23.43 19.02
C ARG A 53 -0.92 23.68 18.35
N ALA A 54 -0.85 23.53 17.03
CA ALA A 54 0.23 24.05 16.22
C ALA A 54 -0.36 25.19 15.37
N SER A 55 0.01 26.40 15.77
CA SER A 55 -0.14 27.62 14.99
C SER A 55 0.28 27.41 13.53
N GLY A 56 -0.67 27.56 12.60
CA GLY A 56 -0.39 28.22 11.32
C GLY A 56 0.21 27.43 10.16
N SER A 57 0.13 26.10 10.11
CA SER A 57 0.53 25.34 8.92
C SER A 57 -0.50 24.30 8.52
N ASP A 58 -1.45 24.68 7.67
CA ASP A 58 -2.13 23.73 6.79
C ASP A 58 -1.08 23.20 5.79
N ASP A 59 -0.31 22.20 6.23
CA ASP A 59 0.64 21.51 5.36
C ASP A 59 -0.18 20.76 4.30
N ALA A 60 -0.27 21.37 3.12
CA ALA A 60 -0.92 20.75 1.97
C ALA A 60 -0.19 19.43 1.70
N VAL A 61 -0.89 18.32 1.95
CA VAL A 61 -0.35 16.97 1.80
C VAL A 61 0.05 16.74 0.34
N LYS A 62 1.35 16.87 0.03
CA LYS A 62 1.92 16.60 -1.29
C LYS A 62 2.23 15.10 -1.39
N LEU A 63 1.47 14.42 -2.24
CA LEU A 63 1.70 13.01 -2.54
C LEU A 63 2.53 12.87 -3.81
N VAL A 64 3.53 11.99 -3.76
CA VAL A 64 4.22 11.54 -4.98
C VAL A 64 3.20 10.77 -5.84
N PRO A 65 3.15 10.99 -7.17
CA PRO A 65 2.27 10.23 -8.05
C PRO A 65 2.52 8.72 -7.91
N PRO A 66 1.46 7.90 -7.78
CA PRO A 66 1.63 6.47 -7.67
C PRO A 66 2.17 5.88 -8.98
N LEU A 67 3.04 4.87 -8.87
CA LEU A 67 3.52 4.13 -10.03
C LEU A 67 2.37 3.31 -10.61
N ARG A 68 2.07 3.53 -11.89
CA ARG A 68 1.09 2.75 -12.64
C ARG A 68 1.83 1.76 -13.52
N MET A 69 1.69 0.48 -13.20
CA MET A 69 2.25 -0.61 -13.99
C MET A 69 1.22 -1.14 -14.98
N SER A 70 1.69 -1.55 -16.15
CA SER A 70 0.96 -2.36 -17.11
C SER A 70 0.80 -3.80 -16.61
N LEU A 71 -0.03 -4.60 -17.29
CA LEU A 71 -0.20 -6.01 -16.96
C LEU A 71 1.13 -6.77 -17.03
N GLU A 72 1.92 -6.50 -18.07
CA GLU A 72 3.21 -7.16 -18.32
C GLU A 72 4.23 -6.81 -17.24
N GLU A 73 4.31 -5.53 -16.84
CA GLU A 73 5.16 -5.09 -15.74
C GLU A 73 4.75 -5.72 -14.41
N MET A 74 3.44 -5.82 -14.13
CA MET A 74 2.95 -6.49 -12.93
C MET A 74 3.28 -7.99 -12.93
N MET A 75 3.18 -8.66 -14.09
CA MET A 75 3.54 -10.07 -14.23
C MET A 75 5.04 -10.31 -14.02
N ALA A 76 5.89 -9.37 -14.44
CA ALA A 76 7.33 -9.44 -14.18
C ALA A 76 7.69 -9.11 -12.72
N TYR A 77 6.83 -8.36 -12.02
CA TYR A 77 7.07 -7.90 -10.66
C TYR A 77 6.70 -8.92 -9.57
N ILE A 78 5.66 -9.74 -9.78
CA ILE A 78 5.15 -10.66 -8.75
C ILE A 78 6.17 -11.74 -8.34
N ASN A 79 6.22 -12.03 -7.05
CA ASN A 79 6.95 -13.17 -6.48
C ASN A 79 6.08 -14.44 -6.38
N GLU A 80 6.69 -15.56 -5.99
CA GLU A 80 6.00 -16.86 -5.86
C GLU A 80 4.87 -16.86 -4.80
N ASP A 81 4.97 -16.01 -3.78
CA ASP A 81 3.95 -15.86 -2.71
C ASP A 81 2.92 -14.76 -3.03
N GLU A 82 2.93 -14.24 -4.25
CA GLU A 82 2.11 -13.13 -4.74
C GLU A 82 1.25 -13.53 -5.93
N LEU A 83 0.12 -12.84 -6.07
CA LEU A 83 -0.85 -13.08 -7.13
C LEU A 83 -1.29 -11.75 -7.73
N LEU A 84 -1.52 -11.77 -9.04
CA LEU A 84 -2.09 -10.68 -9.80
C LEU A 84 -3.60 -10.90 -9.96
N GLU A 85 -4.40 -10.06 -9.33
CA GLU A 85 -5.84 -10.01 -9.52
C GLU A 85 -6.15 -9.18 -10.77
N VAL A 86 -6.73 -9.83 -11.78
CA VAL A 86 -7.09 -9.21 -13.06
C VAL A 86 -8.61 -9.12 -13.16
N THR A 87 -9.10 -7.90 -13.37
CA THR A 87 -10.50 -7.62 -13.70
C THR A 87 -10.54 -6.73 -14.94
N PRO A 88 -11.66 -6.65 -15.67
CA PRO A 88 -11.75 -5.80 -16.86
C PRO A 88 -11.44 -4.31 -16.62
N THR A 89 -11.58 -3.85 -15.36
CA THR A 89 -11.44 -2.45 -14.98
C THR A 89 -10.23 -2.17 -14.08
N ASN A 90 -9.65 -3.20 -13.46
CA ASN A 90 -8.58 -3.03 -12.47
C ASN A 90 -7.57 -4.19 -12.54
N LEU A 91 -6.30 -3.83 -12.36
CA LEU A 91 -5.21 -4.76 -12.08
C LEU A 91 -4.71 -4.49 -10.66
N ARG A 92 -4.57 -5.54 -9.84
CA ARG A 92 -4.15 -5.40 -8.44
C ARG A 92 -3.18 -6.49 -8.02
N LEU A 93 -2.12 -6.09 -7.34
CA LEU A 93 -1.18 -7.00 -6.71
C LEU A 93 -1.67 -7.37 -5.31
N ARG A 94 -1.55 -8.64 -4.94
CA ARG A 94 -1.91 -9.16 -3.60
C ARG A 94 -1.00 -10.30 -3.21
N LYS A 95 -0.88 -10.54 -1.90
CA LYS A 95 -0.28 -11.77 -1.38
C LYS A 95 -1.22 -12.95 -1.60
N GLN A 96 -0.64 -14.15 -1.76
CA GLN A 96 -1.39 -15.41 -1.81
C GLN A 96 -2.23 -15.58 -0.56
N TYR A 97 -1.59 -15.46 0.61
CA TYR A 97 -2.26 -15.40 1.90
C TYR A 97 -2.55 -13.96 2.29
N LEU A 98 -3.85 -13.63 2.36
CA LEU A 98 -4.31 -12.30 2.72
C LEU A 98 -4.02 -11.96 4.18
N CYS A 99 -4.26 -12.94 5.05
CA CYS A 99 -4.09 -12.81 6.48
C CYS A 99 -2.59 -12.86 6.88
N PRO A 100 -2.08 -11.86 7.61
CA PRO A 100 -0.72 -11.86 8.18
C PRO A 100 -0.35 -13.14 8.93
N HIS A 101 -1.30 -13.66 9.71
CA HIS A 101 -1.09 -14.87 10.50
C HIS A 101 -0.87 -16.11 9.63
N GLU A 102 -1.61 -16.22 8.52
CA GLU A 102 -1.45 -17.33 7.57
C GLU A 102 -0.12 -17.24 6.84
N ARG A 103 0.33 -16.04 6.46
CA ARG A 103 1.68 -15.82 5.90
C ARG A 103 2.77 -16.30 6.85
N LYS A 104 2.70 -15.91 8.12
CA LYS A 104 3.68 -16.33 9.14
C LYS A 104 3.65 -17.83 9.37
N LYS A 105 2.51 -18.49 9.22
CA LYS A 105 2.38 -19.94 9.33
C LYS A 105 2.99 -20.64 8.11
N ALA A 106 2.70 -20.16 6.90
CA ALA A 106 3.25 -20.71 5.66
C ALA A 106 4.77 -20.55 5.57
N ALA A 107 5.32 -19.41 6.00
CA ALA A 107 6.77 -19.17 6.02
C ALA A 107 7.53 -20.04 7.04
N ARG A 108 6.84 -20.74 7.94
CA ARG A 108 7.43 -21.63 8.96
C ARG A 108 7.28 -23.12 8.61
N ALA A 109 6.45 -23.44 7.62
CA ALA A 109 6.19 -24.81 7.15
C ALA A 109 7.26 -25.20 6.11
#